data_AF-M1C334-F1
#
_entry.id   AF-M1C334-F1
#
_cell.length_a   1.000
_cell.length_b   1.000
_cell.length_c   1.000
_cell.angle_alpha   90.00
_cell.angle_beta   90.00
_cell.angle_gamma   90.00
#
_symmetry.space_group_name_H-M   'P 1'
#
loop_
_entity.id
_entity.type
_entity.pdbx_description
1 polymer ?
#
loop_
_entity_poly.entity_id
_entity_poly.type
_entity_poly.pdbx_seq_one_letter_code
_entity_poly.pdbx_strand_id
1 'polypeptide(L)'
;MGGDFPSKPMSLIATIWDGSNWATNGGKYKVNYKYAPYIAEFSDFVLHGCAVDPIELSSKCENTTPKTPSIPTGITLDQRRKMENFRKKQMQYSYCYDKTRYKVPPPECVIDPKETERLRAFDPVTFGGSHHHHGKQHRRSRSKLKDDDVSFM
;
A
#
# COMPACT_ATOMS: atom_id res chain seq x y z
N MET A 1 -6.67 -21.95 1.03
CA MET A 1 -6.00 -20.78 1.63
C MET A 1 -4.98 -21.33 2.62
N GLY A 2 -3.70 -21.02 2.45
CA GLY A 2 -2.59 -21.61 3.22
C GLY A 2 -1.57 -20.56 3.65
N GLY A 3 -2.05 -19.51 4.31
CA GLY A 3 -1.22 -18.45 4.87
C GLY A 3 -1.34 -18.41 6.39
N ASP A 4 -0.33 -17.86 7.05
CA ASP A 4 -0.34 -17.63 8.49
C ASP A 4 -1.42 -16.59 8.84
N PHE A 5 -2.23 -16.91 9.85
CA PHE A 5 -3.23 -16.00 10.39
C PHE A 5 -2.87 -15.63 11.84
N PRO A 6 -3.01 -14.36 12.25
CA PRO A 6 -2.72 -13.95 13.63
C PRO A 6 -3.52 -14.76 14.65
N SER A 7 -2.85 -15.63 15.39
CA SER A 7 -3.44 -16.56 16.37
C SER A 7 -2.86 -16.44 17.78
N LYS A 8 -1.90 -15.53 17.98
CA LYS A 8 -1.26 -15.27 19.27
C LYS A 8 -1.85 -14.02 19.93
N PRO A 9 -1.85 -13.92 21.28
CA PRO A 9 -2.21 -12.69 21.97
C PRO A 9 -1.39 -11.49 21.48
N MET A 10 -2.02 -10.32 21.44
CA MET A 10 -1.41 -9.07 20.96
C MET A 10 -1.62 -7.93 21.96
N SER A 11 -0.73 -6.96 21.93
CA SER A 11 -0.85 -5.71 22.69
C SER A 11 -1.17 -4.54 21.75
N LEU A 12 -1.92 -3.56 22.24
CA LEU A 12 -2.16 -2.30 21.53
C LEU A 12 -1.06 -1.30 21.83
N ILE A 13 -0.54 -0.66 20.79
CA ILE A 13 0.54 0.33 20.88
C ILE A 13 0.14 1.53 20.01
N ALA A 14 0.29 2.74 20.53
CA ALA A 14 0.12 3.99 19.79
C ALA A 14 1.39 4.84 19.93
N THR A 15 1.98 5.26 18.80
CA THR A 15 3.22 6.04 18.77
C THR A 15 3.18 7.10 17.67
N ILE A 16 3.84 8.23 17.94
CA ILE A 16 4.23 9.22 16.93
C ILE A 16 5.75 9.13 16.76
N TRP A 17 6.22 8.99 15.52
CA TRP A 17 7.65 8.80 15.24
C TRP A 17 8.04 9.31 13.85
N ASP A 18 9.35 9.50 13.64
CA ASP A 18 9.88 10.00 12.38
C ASP A 18 10.05 8.87 11.33
N GLY A 19 9.13 8.83 10.37
CA GLY A 19 9.14 7.92 9.21
C GLY A 19 9.78 8.49 7.94
N SER A 20 10.65 9.51 8.02
CA SER A 20 11.16 10.28 6.87
C SER A 20 11.74 9.46 5.72
N ASN A 21 12.23 8.25 5.97
CA ASN A 21 12.80 7.40 4.92
C ASN A 21 11.74 6.78 3.99
N TRP A 22 10.45 6.82 4.33
CA TRP A 22 9.41 6.13 3.55
C TRP A 22 8.02 6.77 3.59
N ALA A 23 7.66 7.49 4.67
CA ALA A 23 6.27 7.85 4.97
C ALA A 23 5.63 8.81 3.95
N THR A 24 6.35 9.81 3.44
CA THR A 24 5.79 10.83 2.54
C THR A 24 6.43 10.74 1.16
N ASN A 25 5.63 10.31 0.18
CA ASN A 25 6.04 10.12 -1.22
C ASN A 25 7.32 9.26 -1.34
N GLY A 26 7.32 8.11 -0.65
CA GLY A 26 8.44 7.16 -0.66
C GLY A 26 9.70 7.67 0.04
N GLY A 27 9.56 8.66 0.93
CA GLY A 27 10.67 9.31 1.63
C GLY A 27 11.27 10.50 0.88
N LYS A 28 10.67 10.93 -0.25
CA LYS A 28 11.09 12.13 -0.99
C LYS A 28 10.98 13.39 -0.13
N TYR A 29 9.93 13.49 0.68
CA TYR A 29 9.73 14.63 1.58
C TYR A 29 9.97 14.19 3.02
N LYS A 30 11.04 14.71 3.62
CA LYS A 30 11.43 14.42 5.00
C LYS A 30 10.78 15.39 5.98
N VAL A 31 10.72 14.97 7.24
CA VAL A 31 10.25 15.83 8.34
C VAL A 31 11.09 17.11 8.40
N ASN A 32 10.41 18.24 8.63
CA ASN A 32 11.07 19.53 8.81
C ASN A 32 10.84 20.03 10.23
N TYR A 33 11.77 19.69 11.12
CA TYR A 33 11.69 19.98 12.55
C TYR A 33 11.56 21.45 12.93
N LYS A 34 11.70 22.39 11.99
CA LYS A 34 11.34 23.81 12.21
C LYS A 34 9.85 23.99 12.50
N TYR A 35 9.00 23.06 12.07
CA TYR A 35 7.55 23.05 12.34
C TYR A 35 7.18 22.27 13.61
N ALA A 36 8.15 21.84 14.41
CA ALA A 36 7.88 21.19 15.68
C ALA A 36 7.22 22.17 16.68
N PRO A 37 6.43 21.68 17.65
CA PRO A 37 6.17 20.27 17.95
C PRO A 37 5.13 19.61 17.03
N TYR A 38 5.31 18.31 16.76
CA TYR A 38 4.28 17.48 16.12
C TYR A 38 3.46 16.79 17.21
N ILE A 39 2.18 17.10 17.27
CA ILE A 39 1.29 16.64 18.35
C ILE A 39 0.22 15.72 17.76
N ALA A 40 0.04 14.55 18.38
CA ALA A 40 -1.07 13.65 18.11
C ALA A 40 -1.88 13.47 19.40
N GLU A 41 -3.16 13.80 19.35
CA GLU A 41 -4.09 13.68 20.48
C GLU A 41 -4.98 12.46 20.28
N PHE A 42 -5.16 11.68 21.35
CA PHE A 42 -5.98 10.47 21.35
C PHE A 42 -6.97 10.54 22.52
N SER A 43 -8.26 10.30 22.24
CA SER A 43 -9.34 10.28 23.22
C SER A 43 -10.30 9.11 22.97
N ASP A 44 -11.26 8.90 23.88
CA ASP A 44 -12.39 8.00 23.69
C ASP A 44 -12.00 6.55 23.35
N PHE A 45 -10.99 6.02 24.05
CA PHE A 45 -10.52 4.65 23.85
C PHE A 45 -11.62 3.63 24.17
N VAL A 46 -12.03 2.86 23.16
CA VAL A 46 -12.96 1.74 23.32
C VAL A 46 -12.20 0.42 23.18
N LEU A 47 -12.11 -0.34 24.27
CA LEU A 47 -11.44 -1.63 24.31
C LEU A 47 -12.47 -2.76 24.47
N HIS A 48 -12.80 -3.41 23.35
CA HIS A 48 -13.60 -4.62 23.32
C HIS A 48 -12.73 -5.78 22.83
N GLY A 49 -12.28 -6.59 23.78
CA GLY A 49 -11.44 -7.74 23.51
C GLY A 49 -11.39 -8.65 24.72
N CYS A 50 -10.86 -9.85 24.52
CA CYS A 50 -10.61 -10.77 25.60
C CYS A 50 -9.17 -10.58 26.10
N ALA A 51 -9.04 -10.17 27.36
CA ALA A 51 -7.73 -10.02 27.99
C ALA A 51 -7.11 -11.41 28.24
N VAL A 52 -5.81 -11.52 27.98
CA VAL A 52 -5.03 -12.73 28.22
C VAL A 52 -3.97 -12.40 29.26
N ASP A 53 -3.81 -13.27 30.26
CA ASP A 53 -2.72 -13.17 31.21
C ASP A 53 -1.40 -13.49 30.48
N PRO A 54 -0.41 -12.57 30.46
CA PRO A 54 0.87 -12.80 29.82
C PRO A 54 1.66 -14.00 30.38
N ILE A 55 1.38 -14.41 31.61
CA ILE A 55 2.06 -15.50 32.32
C ILE A 55 1.43 -16.85 31.96
N GLU A 56 0.10 -16.94 31.99
CA GLU A 56 -0.60 -18.21 31.74
C GLU A 56 -0.74 -18.51 30.25
N LEU A 57 -0.66 -17.50 29.34
CA LEU A 57 -0.82 -17.58 27.87
C LEU A 57 -2.07 -18.36 27.38
N SER A 58 -2.90 -18.81 28.31
CA SER A 58 -4.14 -19.53 28.09
C SER A 58 -5.26 -18.50 28.13
N SER A 59 -6.03 -18.43 27.05
CA SER A 59 -7.08 -17.45 26.91
C SER A 59 -8.42 -18.11 27.29
N LYS A 60 -9.12 -17.58 28.30
CA LYS A 60 -10.48 -18.04 28.65
C LYS A 60 -11.55 -17.48 27.69
N CYS A 61 -11.14 -17.10 26.48
CA CYS A 61 -11.98 -16.42 25.50
C CYS A 61 -13.04 -17.34 24.86
N GLU A 62 -12.92 -18.65 25.06
CA GLU A 62 -13.90 -19.64 24.58
C GLU A 62 -15.18 -19.72 25.42
N ASN A 63 -15.16 -19.29 26.69
CA ASN A 63 -16.21 -19.67 27.67
C ASN A 63 -17.01 -18.50 28.29
N THR A 64 -16.79 -17.25 27.86
CA THR A 64 -17.65 -16.15 28.31
C THR A 64 -18.91 -16.06 27.48
N THR A 65 -20.04 -16.44 28.09
CA THR A 65 -21.40 -16.04 27.73
C THR A 65 -21.47 -14.58 27.23
N PRO A 66 -22.39 -14.25 26.31
CA PRO A 66 -22.27 -13.09 25.42
C PRO A 66 -22.50 -11.76 26.15
N LYS A 67 -21.47 -11.26 26.85
CA LYS A 67 -21.40 -9.86 27.30
C LYS A 67 -20.78 -8.95 26.25
N THR A 68 -20.19 -9.52 25.20
CA THR A 68 -19.73 -8.82 24.01
C THR A 68 -20.68 -9.13 22.85
N PRO A 69 -21.05 -8.15 22.00
CA PRO A 69 -21.74 -8.46 20.75
C PRO A 69 -20.94 -9.54 20.01
N SER A 70 -21.61 -10.59 19.54
CA SER A 70 -20.95 -11.65 18.78
C SER A 70 -20.14 -11.02 17.66
N ILE A 71 -18.85 -11.39 17.56
CA ILE A 71 -18.00 -10.92 16.47
C ILE A 71 -18.67 -11.40 15.18
N PRO A 72 -19.11 -10.49 14.28
CA PRO A 72 -19.77 -10.90 13.05
C PRO A 72 -18.81 -11.76 12.24
N THR A 73 -19.22 -12.98 11.87
CA THR A 73 -18.43 -13.89 11.02
C THR A 73 -18.22 -13.35 9.59
N GLY A 74 -18.87 -12.23 9.26
CA GLY A 74 -18.72 -11.56 7.99
C GLY A 74 -19.34 -10.17 8.00
N ILE A 75 -19.21 -9.50 6.85
CA ILE A 75 -19.79 -8.18 6.60
C ILE A 75 -21.13 -8.32 5.86
N THR A 76 -22.06 -7.40 6.11
CA THR A 76 -23.33 -7.33 5.37
C THR A 76 -23.12 -6.93 3.92
N LEU A 77 -24.14 -7.12 3.07
CA LEU A 77 -24.09 -6.69 1.67
C LEU A 77 -23.88 -5.17 1.52
N ASP A 78 -24.51 -4.37 2.40
CA ASP A 78 -24.33 -2.91 2.39
C ASP A 78 -22.91 -2.50 2.81
N GLN A 79 -22.36 -3.12 3.86
CA GLN A 79 -20.98 -2.89 4.29
C GLN A 79 -19.99 -3.27 3.18
N ARG A 80 -20.21 -4.40 2.51
CA ARG A 80 -19.41 -4.84 1.36
C ARG A 80 -19.44 -3.82 0.23
N ARG A 81 -20.63 -3.35 -0.15
CA ARG A 81 -20.78 -2.33 -1.20
C ARG A 81 -20.08 -1.02 -0.83
N LYS A 82 -20.14 -0.59 0.44
CA LYS A 82 -19.40 0.58 0.94
C LYS A 82 -17.89 0.39 0.84
N MET A 83 -17.39 -0.76 1.26
CA MET A 83 -15.98 -1.12 1.15
C MET A 83 -15.50 -1.13 -0.31
N GLU A 84 -16.24 -1.76 -1.22
CA GLU A 84 -15.93 -1.79 -2.66
C GLU A 84 -15.91 -0.38 -3.27
N ASN A 85 -16.90 0.45 -2.95
CA ASN A 85 -16.95 1.84 -3.42
C ASN A 85 -15.77 2.66 -2.91
N PHE A 86 -15.37 2.47 -1.64
CA PHE A 86 -14.20 3.14 -1.07
C PHE A 86 -12.92 2.70 -1.77
N ARG A 87 -12.71 1.39 -1.91
CA ARG A 87 -11.55 0.82 -2.62
C ARG A 87 -11.46 1.30 -4.06
N LYS A 88 -12.59 1.38 -4.77
CA LYS A 88 -12.65 1.88 -6.14
C LYS A 88 -12.21 3.35 -6.27
N LYS A 89 -12.44 4.19 -5.26
CA LYS A 89 -12.21 5.64 -5.33
C LYS A 89 -10.93 6.11 -4.63
N GLN A 90 -10.57 5.48 -3.50
CA GLN A 90 -9.60 6.04 -2.55
C GLN A 90 -8.34 5.16 -2.37
N MET A 91 -8.37 3.88 -2.73
CA MET A 91 -7.23 2.98 -2.52
C MET A 91 -6.08 3.33 -3.49
N GLN A 92 -4.95 3.84 -3.01
CA GLN A 92 -3.83 4.16 -3.91
C GLN A 92 -2.86 2.99 -4.10
N TYR A 93 -2.79 2.07 -3.14
CA TYR A 93 -1.87 0.94 -3.17
C TYR A 93 -2.52 -0.32 -2.61
N SER A 94 -2.12 -1.47 -3.14
CA SER A 94 -2.44 -2.79 -2.59
C SER A 94 -1.36 -3.79 -3.04
N TYR A 95 -0.77 -4.51 -2.09
CA TYR A 95 0.30 -5.46 -2.35
C TYR A 95 -0.13 -6.62 -3.27
N CYS A 96 -1.41 -6.99 -3.28
CA CYS A 96 -1.95 -8.05 -4.14
C CYS A 96 -1.78 -7.74 -5.64
N TYR A 97 -1.73 -6.46 -6.01
CA TYR A 97 -1.58 -6.01 -7.40
C TYR A 97 -0.17 -5.51 -7.72
N ASP A 98 0.74 -5.48 -6.74
CA ASP A 98 2.13 -5.06 -6.92
C ASP A 98 2.96 -6.17 -7.57
N LYS A 99 3.01 -6.12 -8.91
CA LYS A 99 3.79 -7.05 -9.74
C LYS A 99 5.30 -6.84 -9.66
N THR A 100 5.73 -5.67 -9.20
CA THR A 100 7.14 -5.33 -8.98
C THR A 100 7.67 -6.10 -7.78
N ARG A 101 6.92 -6.10 -6.67
CA ARG A 101 7.28 -6.82 -5.44
C ARG A 101 6.93 -8.31 -5.50
N TYR A 102 5.75 -8.65 -6.03
CA TYR A 102 5.24 -10.01 -6.09
C TYR A 102 4.90 -10.40 -7.53
N LYS A 103 5.81 -11.11 -8.22
CA LYS A 103 5.58 -11.62 -9.58
C LYS A 103 4.28 -12.45 -9.65
N VAL A 104 4.10 -13.32 -8.66
CA VAL A 104 2.88 -14.09 -8.41
C VAL A 104 2.23 -13.53 -7.15
N PRO A 105 0.93 -13.16 -7.16
CA PRO A 105 0.26 -12.66 -5.97
C PRO A 105 0.26 -13.71 -4.85
N PRO A 106 0.37 -13.28 -3.59
CA PRO A 106 0.20 -14.17 -2.44
C PRO A 106 -1.13 -14.95 -2.47
N PRO A 107 -1.20 -16.17 -1.91
CA PRO A 107 -2.34 -17.08 -2.05
C PRO A 107 -3.63 -16.61 -1.36
N GLU A 108 -3.56 -15.63 -0.47
CA GLU A 108 -4.70 -14.98 0.18
C GLU A 108 -5.37 -13.93 -0.72
N CYS A 109 -4.71 -13.48 -1.78
CA CYS A 109 -5.20 -12.42 -2.64
C CYS A 109 -6.32 -12.88 -3.56
N VAL A 110 -7.43 -12.13 -3.57
CA VAL A 110 -8.50 -12.24 -4.57
C VAL A 110 -8.36 -11.08 -5.55
N ILE A 111 -8.02 -11.41 -6.80
CA ILE A 111 -7.71 -10.42 -7.83
C ILE A 111 -8.99 -9.98 -8.55
N ASP A 112 -9.34 -8.70 -8.43
CA ASP A 112 -10.38 -8.04 -9.24
C ASP A 112 -9.72 -7.37 -10.47
N PRO A 113 -10.12 -7.74 -11.70
CA PRO A 113 -9.62 -7.10 -12.93
C PRO A 113 -9.80 -5.57 -12.96
N LYS A 114 -10.91 -5.05 -12.41
CA LYS A 114 -11.20 -3.60 -12.41
C LYS A 114 -10.31 -2.83 -11.45
N GLU A 115 -10.01 -3.41 -10.28
CA GLU A 115 -9.02 -2.85 -9.35
C GLU A 115 -7.62 -2.90 -9.95
N THR A 116 -7.29 -4.00 -10.64
CA THR A 116 -5.99 -4.17 -11.32
C THR A 116 -5.74 -3.05 -12.33
N GLU A 117 -6.70 -2.77 -13.21
CA GLU A 117 -6.56 -1.73 -14.23
C GLU A 117 -6.33 -0.36 -13.61
N ARG A 118 -7.07 -0.03 -12.54
CA ARG A 118 -6.92 1.25 -11.85
C ARG A 118 -5.57 1.40 -11.14
N LEU A 119 -5.13 0.36 -10.45
CA LEU A 119 -3.89 0.38 -9.68
C LEU A 119 -2.64 0.24 -10.55
N ARG A 120 -2.74 -0.34 -11.77
CA ARG A 120 -1.63 -0.36 -12.74
C ARG A 120 -1.12 1.02 -13.13
N ALA A 121 -2.00 2.03 -13.09
CA ALA A 121 -1.63 3.42 -13.40
C ALA A 121 -0.84 4.08 -12.26
N PHE A 122 -0.84 3.49 -11.07
CA PHE A 122 -0.22 4.06 -9.88
C PHE A 122 1.05 3.27 -9.54
N ASP A 123 2.21 3.93 -9.67
CA ASP A 123 3.47 3.36 -9.20
C ASP A 123 3.55 3.48 -7.66
N PRO A 124 3.58 2.36 -6.92
CA PRO A 124 3.65 2.35 -5.46
C PRO A 124 4.89 3.03 -4.88
N VAL A 125 6.00 3.00 -5.62
CA VAL A 125 7.31 3.49 -5.17
C VAL A 125 7.40 4.99 -5.34
N THR A 126 6.84 5.52 -6.44
CA THR A 126 6.82 6.95 -6.74
C THR A 126 5.51 7.64 -6.39
N PHE A 127 4.56 6.92 -5.78
CA PHE A 127 3.20 7.36 -5.44
C PHE A 127 2.50 8.07 -6.61
N GLY A 128 2.67 7.53 -7.80
CA GLY A 128 2.19 8.10 -9.05
C GLY A 128 3.06 9.27 -9.54
N GLY A 129 3.94 8.99 -10.51
CA GLY A 129 4.59 10.01 -11.31
C GLY A 129 5.74 9.52 -12.18
N SER A 130 5.44 9.11 -13.42
CA SER A 130 6.09 9.58 -14.65
C SER A 130 5.62 8.76 -15.85
N HIS A 131 4.64 9.28 -16.59
CA HIS A 131 4.62 8.99 -18.02
C HIS A 131 5.92 9.58 -18.59
N HIS A 132 6.90 8.73 -18.86
CA HIS A 132 8.02 9.11 -19.69
C HIS A 132 7.46 9.49 -21.06
N HIS A 133 7.31 10.79 -21.31
CA HIS A 133 7.20 11.29 -22.67
C HIS A 133 8.45 10.80 -23.40
N HIS A 134 8.28 9.82 -24.27
CA HIS A 134 9.28 9.49 -25.28
C HIS A 134 9.60 10.77 -26.04
N GLY A 135 10.73 11.39 -25.71
CA GLY A 135 11.29 12.47 -26.50
C GLY A 135 11.47 11.93 -27.91
N LYS A 136 10.73 12.50 -28.87
CA LYS A 136 10.93 12.22 -30.29
C LYS A 136 12.38 12.60 -30.60
N GLN A 137 13.25 11.60 -30.75
CA GLN A 137 14.54 11.78 -31.39
C GLN A 137 14.27 12.29 -32.80
N HIS A 138 14.59 13.56 -33.05
CA HIS A 138 14.66 14.10 -34.39
C HIS A 138 15.73 13.32 -35.16
N ARG A 139 15.28 12.44 -36.07
CA ARG A 139 16.12 11.86 -37.12
C ARG A 139 16.65 13.01 -37.97
N ARG A 140 17.93 13.35 -37.77
CA ARG A 140 18.68 14.21 -38.70
C ARG A 140 18.93 13.38 -39.96
N SER A 141 18.21 13.68 -41.05
CA SER A 141 18.47 13.12 -42.36
C SER A 141 19.81 13.67 -42.86
N ARG A 142 20.86 12.84 -42.82
CA ARG A 142 22.12 13.13 -43.50
C ARG A 142 21.97 12.61 -44.93
N SER A 143 21.64 13.51 -45.85
CA SER A 143 21.61 13.26 -47.30
C SER A 143 23.00 12.79 -47.75
N LYS A 144 23.03 11.65 -48.44
CA LYS A 144 24.18 11.19 -49.23
C LYS A 144 24.36 12.15 -50.41
N LEU A 145 25.56 12.70 -50.55
CA LEU A 145 26.09 13.15 -51.83
C LEU A 145 27.41 12.39 -52.01
N LYS A 146 27.46 11.60 -53.08
CA LYS A 146 28.64 10.87 -53.55
C LYS A 146 29.42 11.77 -54.51
N ASP A 147 30.74 11.67 -54.38
CA ASP A 147 31.82 11.70 -55.37
C ASP A 147 31.88 12.84 -56.40
N ASP A 148 32.99 13.58 -56.42
CA ASP A 148 33.97 13.43 -57.51
C ASP A 148 35.37 13.97 -57.14
N ASP A 149 36.34 13.25 -57.70
CA ASP A 149 37.80 13.27 -57.65
C ASP A 149 38.44 14.56 -58.21
N VAL A 150 39.54 15.07 -57.62
CA VAL A 150 40.74 15.62 -58.32
C VAL A 150 41.97 15.67 -57.37
N SER A 151 43.06 15.10 -57.88
CA SER A 151 44.47 15.02 -57.43
C SER A 151 45.26 16.35 -57.24
N PHE A 152 46.47 16.20 -56.68
CA PHE A 152 47.64 17.10 -56.53
C PHE A 152 47.66 17.98 -55.26
N MET A 153 48.67 17.98 -54.40
CA MET A 153 50.11 17.59 -54.46
C MET A 153 50.53 16.94 -53.14
#